data_AF-A0A2D8QQT0-F1
#
_entry.id   AF-A0A2D8QQT0-F1
#
_cell.length_a   1.000
_cell.length_b   1.000
_cell.length_c   1.000
_cell.angle_alpha   90.00
_cell.angle_beta   90.00
_cell.angle_gamma   90.00
#
_symmetry.space_group_name_H-M   'P 1'
#
loop_
_entity.id
_entity.type
_entity.pdbx_description
1 polymer ?
#
loop_
_entity_poly.entity_id
_entity_poly.type
_entity_poly.pdbx_seq_one_letter_code
_entity_poly.pdbx_strand_id
1 'polypeptide(L)'
;SPIHFECAYHSTLRLPGNEGLGSVDIVIGRVLAIHISDEVLTSDGLIDVLKIRPIARLGYYDYTSIESVFRMEIPGNNKELLRGLEGRPE
;
A
#
# COMPACT_ATOMS: atom_id res chain seq x y z
N SER A 1 -13.12 5.48 2.71
CA SER A 1 -11.67 5.26 2.55
C SER A 1 -11.13 6.35 1.67
N PRO A 2 -10.11 7.14 2.10
CA PRO A 2 -9.62 8.27 1.32
C PRO A 2 -8.80 7.85 0.10
N ILE A 3 -8.38 6.58 0.02
CA ILE A 3 -7.76 5.98 -1.18
C ILE A 3 -8.42 4.61 -1.43
N HIS A 4 -8.76 4.31 -2.69
CA HIS A 4 -9.25 2.99 -3.08
C HIS A 4 -8.87 2.66 -4.53
N PHE A 5 -8.78 1.37 -4.82
CA PHE A 5 -8.41 0.86 -6.14
C PHE A 5 -9.60 0.20 -6.80
N GLU A 6 -9.83 0.54 -8.07
CA GLU A 6 -10.64 -0.28 -8.95
C GLU A 6 -9.75 -1.38 -9.54
N CYS A 7 -10.13 -2.64 -9.34
CA CYS A 7 -9.34 -3.77 -9.76
C CYS A 7 -10.15 -4.70 -10.65
N ALA A 8 -9.57 -5.14 -11.76
CA ALA A 8 -10.05 -6.30 -12.50
C ALA A 8 -9.44 -7.57 -11.90
N TYR A 9 -10.25 -8.62 -11.76
CA TYR A 9 -9.74 -9.95 -11.41
C TYR A 9 -8.71 -10.41 -12.46
N HIS A 10 -7.56 -10.89 -11.99
CA HIS A 10 -6.56 -11.50 -12.86
C HIS A 10 -6.49 -13.02 -12.63
N SER A 11 -6.22 -13.46 -11.40
CA SER A 11 -6.12 -14.89 -11.07
C SER A 11 -6.20 -15.15 -9.56
N THR A 12 -6.38 -16.41 -9.18
CA THR A 12 -6.29 -16.89 -7.80
C THR A 12 -5.34 -18.08 -7.73
N LEU A 13 -4.36 -18.01 -6.85
CA LEU A 13 -3.55 -19.16 -6.45
C LEU A 13 -4.06 -19.67 -5.10
N ARG A 14 -4.60 -20.89 -5.09
CA ARG A 14 -5.05 -21.56 -3.86
C ARG A 14 -3.90 -22.36 -3.26
N LEU A 15 -3.50 -22.01 -2.05
CA LEU A 15 -2.55 -22.76 -1.26
C LEU A 15 -3.33 -23.72 -0.34
N PRO A 16 -3.14 -25.04 -0.46
CA PRO A 16 -3.80 -26.00 0.41
C PRO A 16 -3.32 -25.82 1.85
N GLY A 17 -4.25 -25.90 2.80
CA GLY A 17 -3.91 -26.06 4.21
C GLY A 17 -3.51 -27.49 4.53
N ASN A 18 -2.87 -27.70 5.69
CA ASN A 18 -2.71 -29.04 6.24
C ASN A 18 -4.06 -29.57 6.75
N GLU A 19 -4.17 -30.88 6.98
CA GLU A 19 -5.41 -31.53 7.42
C GLU A 19 -6.09 -30.79 8.60
N GLY A 20 -7.36 -30.41 8.40
CA GLY A 20 -8.16 -29.67 9.39
C GLY A 20 -7.95 -28.15 9.43
N LEU A 21 -6.96 -27.61 8.72
CA LEU A 21 -6.74 -26.17 8.56
C LEU A 21 -7.32 -25.68 7.24
N GLY A 22 -7.86 -24.45 7.24
CA GLY A 22 -8.38 -23.81 6.04
C GLY A 22 -7.30 -23.55 4.99
N SER A 23 -7.71 -23.46 3.73
CA SER A 23 -6.85 -23.04 2.61
C SER A 23 -6.65 -21.52 2.59
N VAL A 24 -5.56 -21.05 1.98
CA VAL A 24 -5.30 -19.63 1.73
C VAL A 24 -5.46 -19.34 0.24
N ASP A 25 -6.16 -18.27 -0.09
CA ASP A 25 -6.30 -17.76 -1.45
C ASP A 25 -5.46 -16.50 -1.66
N ILE A 26 -4.50 -16.58 -2.58
CA ILE A 26 -3.79 -15.41 -3.07
C ILE A 26 -4.55 -14.91 -4.30
N VAL A 27 -5.28 -13.81 -4.14
CA VAL A 27 -6.02 -13.17 -5.24
C VAL A 27 -5.16 -12.08 -5.86
N ILE A 28 -4.90 -12.19 -7.15
CA ILE A 28 -4.18 -11.20 -7.94
C ILE A 28 -5.22 -10.37 -8.69
N GLY A 29 -5.19 -9.05 -8.47
CA GLY A 29 -6.02 -8.07 -9.16
C GLY A 29 -5.15 -7.08 -9.94
N ARG A 30 -5.57 -6.75 -11.17
CA ARG A 30 -4.96 -5.68 -11.96
C ARG A 30 -5.63 -4.37 -11.60
N VAL A 31 -4.86 -3.41 -11.09
CA VAL A 31 -5.34 -2.05 -10.82
C VAL A 31 -5.70 -1.38 -12.15
N LEU A 32 -6.94 -0.93 -12.26
CA LEU A 32 -7.48 -0.19 -13.41
C LEU A 32 -7.44 1.31 -13.16
N ALA A 33 -7.82 1.71 -11.95
CA ALA A 33 -7.86 3.09 -11.52
C ALA A 33 -7.57 3.19 -10.02
N ILE A 34 -7.04 4.34 -9.63
CA ILE A 34 -6.79 4.71 -8.24
C ILE A 34 -7.56 6.00 -7.98
N HIS A 35 -8.43 5.98 -6.98
CA HIS A 35 -9.18 7.15 -6.54
C HIS A 35 -8.62 7.63 -5.21
N ILE A 36 -8.18 8.89 -5.19
CA ILE A 36 -7.58 9.54 -4.01
C ILE A 36 -8.42 10.77 -3.68
N SER A 37 -8.77 10.93 -2.42
CA SER A 37 -9.39 12.17 -1.91
C SER A 37 -8.36 13.29 -1.92
N ASP A 38 -8.67 14.42 -2.56
CA ASP A 38 -7.74 15.56 -2.65
C ASP A 38 -7.31 16.08 -1.27
N GLU A 39 -8.14 15.91 -0.24
CA GLU A 39 -7.86 16.37 1.12
C GLU A 39 -6.62 15.69 1.75
N VAL A 40 -6.29 14.48 1.29
CA VAL A 40 -5.15 13.68 1.76
C VAL A 40 -3.92 13.80 0.86
N LEU A 41 -3.93 14.76 -0.07
CA LEU A 41 -2.75 15.12 -0.83
C LEU A 41 -1.98 16.26 -0.13
N THR A 42 -0.66 16.24 -0.29
CA THR A 42 0.21 17.37 0.01
C THR A 42 0.10 18.43 -1.09
N SER A 43 0.67 19.61 -0.86
CA SER A 43 0.78 20.65 -1.90
C SER A 43 1.55 20.20 -3.15
N ASP A 44 2.40 19.17 -3.00
CA ASP A 44 3.25 18.65 -4.06
C ASP A 44 2.61 17.44 -4.78
N GLY A 45 1.34 17.15 -4.49
CA GLY A 45 0.60 16.03 -5.07
C GLY A 45 0.97 14.66 -4.51
N LEU A 46 1.74 14.61 -3.41
CA LEU A 46 2.11 13.36 -2.73
C LEU A 46 1.03 12.96 -1.72
N ILE A 47 1.02 11.69 -1.32
CA ILE A 47 0.12 11.20 -0.28
C ILE A 47 0.56 11.68 1.11
N ASP A 48 -0.32 12.38 1.81
CA ASP A 48 -0.15 12.72 3.22
C ASP A 48 -0.69 11.57 4.10
N VAL A 49 0.19 10.61 4.40
CA VAL A 49 -0.18 9.42 5.20
C VAL A 49 -0.57 9.77 6.64
N LEU A 50 -0.09 10.90 7.18
CA LEU A 50 -0.43 11.35 8.52
C LEU A 50 -1.87 11.89 8.61
N LYS A 51 -2.41 12.44 7.52
CA LYS A 51 -3.84 12.73 7.41
C LYS A 51 -4.69 11.46 7.28
N ILE A 52 -4.20 10.46 6.55
CA ILE A 52 -4.93 9.20 6.30
C ILE A 52 -5.03 8.35 7.57
N ARG A 53 -3.96 8.30 8.37
CA ARG A 53 -3.83 7.46 9.58
C ARG A 53 -4.28 6.00 9.34
N PRO A 54 -3.70 5.30 8.34
CA PRO A 54 -4.13 3.94 8.03
C PRO A 54 -3.89 3.02 9.22
N ILE A 55 -4.83 2.11 9.46
CA ILE A 55 -4.68 1.08 10.50
C ILE A 55 -3.82 -0.08 9.98
N ALA A 56 -2.94 -0.59 10.82
CA ALA A 56 -2.21 -1.83 10.57
C ALA A 56 -2.65 -2.90 11.57
N ARG A 57 -2.88 -4.12 11.07
CA ARG A 57 -3.20 -5.28 11.90
C ARG A 57 -1.93 -5.81 12.55
N LEU A 58 -1.97 -6.03 13.85
CA LEU A 58 -0.91 -6.68 14.61
C LEU A 58 -1.29 -8.14 14.92
N GLY A 59 -0.60 -8.75 15.89
CA GLY A 59 -0.99 -10.04 16.45
C GLY A 59 -2.31 -9.96 17.21
N TYR A 60 -2.99 -11.10 17.36
CA TYR A 60 -4.24 -11.21 18.13
C TYR A 60 -5.32 -10.24 17.64
N TYR A 61 -5.88 -9.45 18.56
CA TYR A 61 -6.89 -8.42 18.30
C TYR A 61 -6.31 -7.01 18.33
N ASP A 62 -4.99 -6.87 18.29
CA ASP A 62 -4.32 -5.58 18.41
C ASP A 62 -4.17 -4.89 17.04
N TYR A 63 -4.26 -3.56 17.06
CA TYR A 63 -4.12 -2.69 15.89
C TYR A 63 -3.29 -1.46 16.26
N THR A 64 -2.67 -0.85 15.25
CA THR A 64 -1.96 0.42 15.38
C THR A 64 -2.32 1.37 14.25
N SER A 65 -1.98 2.65 14.39
CA SER A 65 -2.10 3.69 13.36
C SER A 65 -0.77 4.39 13.12
N ILE A 66 -0.64 5.04 11.96
CA ILE A 66 0.54 5.85 11.66
C ILE A 66 0.43 7.20 12.38
N GLU A 67 1.38 7.46 13.29
CA GLU A 67 1.48 8.72 14.06
C GLU A 67 2.62 9.63 13.59
N SER A 68 3.63 9.08 12.91
CA SER A 68 4.81 9.82 12.48
C SER A 68 5.42 9.20 11.23
N VAL A 69 6.19 10.02 10.51
CA VAL A 69 6.95 9.62 9.30
C VAL A 69 8.36 10.17 9.43
N PHE A 70 9.34 9.38 8.99
CA PHE A 70 10.70 9.84 8.75
C PHE A 70 11.09 9.49 7.32
N ARG A 71 11.91 10.33 6.70
CA ARG A 71 12.43 10.11 5.35
C ARG A 71 13.78 9.40 5.44
N MET A 72 13.96 8.34 4.67
CA MET A 72 15.22 7.62 4.54
C MET A 72 15.49 7.41 3.06
N GLU A 73 16.52 8.08 2.56
CA GLU A 73 16.98 7.87 1.18
C GLU A 73 17.92 6.66 1.15
N ILE A 74 17.75 5.81 0.15
CA ILE A 74 18.61 4.64 -0.02
C ILE A 74 20.04 5.12 -0.31
N PRO A 75 21.06 4.69 0.45
CA PRO A 75 22.43 5.07 0.18
C PRO A 75 22.91 4.56 -1.19
N GLY A 76 23.65 5.40 -1.92
CA GLY A 76 24.28 5.05 -3.19
C GLY A 76 24.02 6.07 -4.30
N ASN A 77 24.57 5.80 -5.48
CA ASN A 77 24.61 6.77 -6.58
C ASN A 77 23.73 6.35 -7.78
N ASN A 78 22.89 5.32 -7.60
CA ASN A 78 22.01 4.84 -8.68
C ASN A 78 20.82 5.80 -8.84
N LYS A 79 20.97 6.76 -9.74
CA LYS A 79 19.97 7.80 -10.02
C LYS A 79 18.63 7.24 -10.50
N GLU A 80 18.64 6.14 -11.26
CA GLU A 80 17.42 5.51 -11.76
C GLU A 80 16.60 4.89 -10.63
N LEU A 81 17.28 4.22 -9.69
CA LEU A 81 16.64 3.66 -8.50
C LEU A 81 15.98 4.76 -7.67
N LEU A 82 16.72 5.84 -7.39
CA LEU A 82 16.20 6.95 -6.56
C LEU A 82 15.02 7.66 -7.24
N ARG A 83 15.07 7.83 -8.57
CA ARG A 83 13.97 8.38 -9.37
C ARG A 83 12.71 7.51 -9.34
N GLY A 84 12.85 6.19 -9.28
CA GLY A 84 11.71 5.29 -9.16
C GLY A 84 10.98 5.34 -7.81
N LEU A 85 11.62 5.92 -6.78
CA LEU A 85 11.13 5.89 -5.40
C LEU A 85 10.68 7.25 -4.87
N GLU A 86 10.97 8.35 -5.59
CA GLU A 86 10.67 9.71 -5.14
C GLU A 86 9.19 10.11 -5.28
N GLY A 87 8.38 9.32 -6.01
CA GLY A 87 6.94 9.53 -6.12
C GLY A 87 6.54 10.78 -6.92
N ARG A 88 7.38 11.23 -7.87
CA ARG A 88 7.04 12.39 -8.71
C ARG A 88 5.77 12.11 -9.52
N PRO A 89 4.90 13.13 -9.67
CA PRO A 89 3.72 13.03 -10.53
C PRO A 89 4.06 13.01 -12.03
N GLU A 90 5.31 13.29 -12.42
CA GLU A 90 5.85 13.32 -13.80
C GLU A 90 7.02 12.36 -14.01
#